data_AF-A0AAE1K608-F1
#
_entry.id   AF-A0AAE1K608-F1
#
_cell.length_a   1.000
_cell.length_b   1.000
_cell.length_c   1.000
_cell.angle_alpha   90.00
_cell.angle_beta   90.00
_cell.angle_gamma   90.00
#
_symmetry.space_group_name_H-M   'P 1'
#
loop_
_entity.id
_entity.type
_entity.pdbx_description
1 polymer ?
#
loop_
_entity_poly.entity_id
_entity_poly.type
_entity_poly.pdbx_seq_one_letter_code
_entity_poly.pdbx_strand_id
1 'polypeptide(L)'
;MIEEPSSSTLIEQESLHNTVQNKADSFTTLVKPGKNWRRSLRSMAVLQASSADPDLARAWEHLKQFQANYKRKTIGLRVSVIPPDISKKIQEMRYIREELHNQSGLQVTFLNNHGTDQDLSLVVDPRERVLHMCSQVEPLPLTECFTESRLACCKKIGEGVYGEVFMTRPNPTSLEDATVLKIMPIEGDFDGKYHQDLLQLWDQCHEEKGSENDRPDVFPDEQLYIVLEFGHCENDLESYIFNTARDAKTVFLQIAYSLAVAEQQCEFEHRDLHWGNILVASTRQSKFSFKVDSETYTLKTHGLKATVIDFTLSRLKTKHCVVYNNLALDPSLFTAEGDYQFEIYRQMKKANENEWETFTPYTNVLWLHYLLDKMLTECYYKNSKSKIHTKHRAELAQLKEMMLGYESATHFVLSRELEYIP
;
A
#
# COMPACT_ATOMS: atom_id res chain seq x y z
N MET A 1 -9.02 70.13 32.99
CA MET A 1 -9.62 69.66 34.26
C MET A 1 -10.89 68.91 33.86
N ILE A 2 -10.90 67.58 34.01
CA ILE A 2 -11.44 66.86 35.19
C ILE A 2 -12.98 66.83 35.11
N GLU A 3 -13.70 65.71 35.15
CA GLU A 3 -13.37 64.27 35.13
C GLU A 3 -14.68 63.50 34.79
N GLU A 4 -14.57 62.27 34.28
CA GLU A 4 -15.65 61.25 34.31
C GLU A 4 -15.67 60.58 35.72
N PRO A 5 -16.67 59.74 36.14
CA PRO A 5 -17.46 58.82 35.31
C PRO A 5 -18.93 58.55 35.74
N SER A 6 -19.48 57.51 35.12
CA SER A 6 -20.84 56.96 35.15
C SER A 6 -21.30 56.28 36.45
N SER A 7 -22.62 56.08 36.57
CA SER A 7 -23.18 54.85 37.17
C SER A 7 -24.58 54.52 36.62
N SER A 8 -24.77 53.26 36.21
CA SER A 8 -26.03 52.47 36.15
C SER A 8 -27.32 53.10 35.56
N THR A 9 -28.03 52.48 34.61
CA THR A 9 -28.69 51.17 34.83
C THR A 9 -29.25 50.56 33.53
N LEU A 10 -29.23 49.22 33.46
CA LEU A 10 -30.24 48.34 32.81
C LEU A 10 -30.44 48.38 31.29
N ILE A 11 -29.47 47.86 30.52
CA ILE A 11 -29.73 46.78 29.52
C ILE A 11 -28.56 45.78 29.56
N GLU A 12 -28.65 44.77 30.42
CA GLU A 12 -27.86 43.54 30.30
C GLU A 12 -28.80 42.41 29.88
N GLN A 13 -28.59 41.83 28.68
CA GLN A 13 -28.66 40.38 28.38
C GLN A 13 -28.69 40.00 26.88
N GLU A 14 -28.59 40.92 25.90
CA GLU A 14 -28.82 40.55 24.48
C GLU A 14 -27.80 41.07 23.43
N SER A 15 -26.54 41.32 23.78
CA SER A 15 -25.53 41.86 22.83
C SER A 15 -24.21 41.08 22.70
N LEU A 16 -24.20 39.76 22.89
CA LEU A 16 -23.00 38.92 22.68
C LEU A 16 -23.16 37.80 21.63
N HIS A 17 -23.94 38.05 20.57
CA HIS A 17 -24.18 37.05 19.52
C HIS A 17 -24.11 37.55 18.06
N ASN A 18 -23.74 38.80 17.78
CA ASN A 18 -23.88 39.40 16.43
C ASN A 18 -22.69 40.25 15.93
N THR A 19 -21.46 40.01 16.38
CA THR A 19 -20.27 40.81 15.97
C THR A 19 -19.11 40.00 15.38
N VAL A 20 -19.39 38.84 14.77
CA VAL A 20 -18.42 38.10 13.93
C VAL A 20 -19.07 37.61 12.61
N GLN A 21 -20.00 38.38 12.06
CA GLN A 21 -20.32 38.32 10.63
C GLN A 21 -19.90 39.64 9.97
N ASN A 22 -19.42 39.54 8.73
CA ASN A 22 -18.98 40.64 7.86
C ASN A 22 -17.65 41.34 8.24
N LYS A 23 -16.54 40.63 8.03
CA LYS A 23 -15.40 41.20 7.29
C LYS A 23 -14.89 40.20 6.25
N ALA A 24 -15.40 40.35 5.02
CA ALA A 24 -14.80 39.76 3.84
C ALA A 24 -13.80 40.78 3.26
N ASP A 25 -12.56 40.71 3.72
CA ASP A 25 -11.42 41.40 3.09
C ASP A 25 -10.51 40.34 2.44
N SER A 26 -10.24 40.51 1.15
CA SER A 26 -9.55 39.51 0.33
C SER A 26 -8.06 39.39 0.64
N PHE A 27 -7.62 38.21 1.07
CA PHE A 27 -6.23 37.78 0.94
C PHE A 27 -6.12 36.70 -0.13
N THR A 28 -5.70 37.11 -1.33
CA THR A 28 -5.45 36.21 -2.46
C THR A 28 -4.11 35.50 -2.26
N THR A 29 -4.07 34.48 -1.41
CA THR A 29 -2.89 33.63 -1.28
C THR A 29 -2.74 32.81 -2.57
N LEU A 30 -1.69 33.12 -3.33
CA LEU A 30 -1.43 32.51 -4.62
C LEU A 30 -0.91 31.08 -4.40
N VAL A 31 -1.81 30.09 -4.43
CA VAL A 31 -1.47 28.67 -4.30
C VAL A 31 -0.65 28.25 -5.52
N LYS A 32 0.63 27.93 -5.30
CA LYS A 32 1.50 27.33 -6.32
C LYS A 32 1.18 25.82 -6.45
N PRO A 33 1.34 25.20 -7.63
CA PRO A 33 1.23 23.75 -7.77
C PRO A 33 2.28 23.03 -6.91
N GLY A 34 1.84 22.02 -6.13
CA GLY A 34 2.69 21.24 -5.21
C GLY A 34 1.84 20.37 -4.27
N LYS A 35 2.40 19.27 -3.72
CA LYS A 35 1.71 18.16 -3.04
C LYS A 35 1.16 18.49 -1.62
N ASN A 36 0.45 19.60 -1.45
CA ASN A 36 -0.12 20.07 -0.17
C ASN A 36 -1.39 19.33 0.31
N TRP A 37 -1.38 17.99 0.41
CA TRP A 37 -2.56 17.18 0.81
C TRP A 37 -2.43 16.40 2.12
N ARG A 38 -1.52 16.79 3.03
CA ARG A 38 -1.34 16.16 4.37
C ARG A 38 -2.52 16.36 5.36
N ARG A 39 -3.78 16.13 4.93
CA ARG A 39 -5.02 16.11 5.76
C ARG A 39 -6.13 15.20 5.20
N SER A 40 -5.80 13.98 4.77
CA SER A 40 -6.79 13.05 4.17
C SER A 40 -6.72 11.61 4.68
N LEU A 41 -6.84 11.39 5.99
CA LEU A 41 -7.23 10.09 6.58
C LEU A 41 -8.13 10.25 7.81
N ARG A 42 -9.22 11.04 7.68
CA ARG A 42 -10.36 10.93 8.60
C ARG A 42 -11.29 9.81 8.13
N SER A 43 -11.03 8.59 8.59
CA SER A 43 -12.00 7.50 8.51
C SER A 43 -13.22 7.85 9.36
N MET A 44 -14.25 8.41 8.74
CA MET A 44 -15.51 8.69 9.44
C MET A 44 -16.16 7.37 9.87
N ALA A 45 -16.18 7.11 11.18
CA ALA A 45 -17.08 6.15 11.75
C ALA A 45 -18.52 6.65 11.55
N VAL A 46 -19.19 6.17 10.49
CA VAL A 46 -20.64 6.40 10.29
C VAL A 46 -21.42 5.48 11.22
N LEU A 47 -21.31 5.74 12.53
CA LEU A 47 -22.33 5.33 13.48
C LEU A 47 -23.45 6.35 13.41
N GLN A 48 -24.44 6.09 12.55
CA GLN A 48 -25.75 6.70 12.71
C GLN A 48 -26.37 6.19 14.01
N ALA A 49 -26.10 6.90 15.10
CA ALA A 49 -26.73 6.67 16.39
C ALA A 49 -28.19 7.17 16.35
N SER A 50 -29.08 6.40 15.69
CA SER A 50 -30.51 6.50 15.95
C SER A 50 -30.78 5.89 17.33
N SER A 51 -30.91 6.77 18.32
CA SER A 51 -31.11 6.42 19.72
C SER A 51 -32.36 5.57 19.97
N ALA A 52 -32.21 4.41 20.62
CA ALA A 52 -33.08 3.92 21.71
C ALA A 52 -32.78 2.45 22.18
N ASP A 53 -31.51 2.01 22.28
CA ASP A 53 -31.18 0.68 22.84
C ASP A 53 -30.65 0.76 24.29
N PRO A 54 -31.41 0.30 25.31
CA PRO A 54 -30.98 0.30 26.72
C PRO A 54 -29.92 -0.75 27.09
N ASP A 55 -29.62 -1.73 26.24
CA ASP A 55 -28.59 -2.75 26.49
C ASP A 55 -27.20 -2.25 26.09
N LEU A 56 -27.09 -1.43 25.03
CA LEU A 56 -25.85 -0.74 24.66
C LEU A 56 -25.34 0.18 25.77
N ALA A 57 -26.23 0.92 26.45
CA ALA A 57 -25.85 1.76 27.60
C ALA A 57 -25.28 0.93 28.77
N ARG A 58 -25.80 -0.29 29.00
CA ARG A 58 -25.30 -1.20 30.03
C ARG A 58 -23.93 -1.80 29.67
N ALA A 59 -23.70 -2.11 28.39
CA ALA A 59 -22.40 -2.57 27.90
C ALA A 59 -21.30 -1.51 28.09
N TRP A 60 -21.61 -0.24 27.80
CA TRP A 60 -20.68 0.89 28.01
C TRP A 60 -20.33 1.11 29.49
N GLU A 61 -21.28 0.93 30.41
CA GLU A 61 -21.03 1.11 31.85
C GLU A 61 -20.19 -0.05 32.43
N HIS A 62 -20.35 -1.28 31.93
CA HIS A 62 -19.44 -2.40 32.23
C HIS A 62 -18.01 -2.15 31.71
N LEU A 63 -17.86 -1.55 30.53
CA LEU A 63 -16.56 -1.21 29.93
C LEU A 63 -15.78 -0.19 30.79
N LYS A 64 -16.46 0.84 31.32
CA LYS A 64 -15.87 1.78 32.28
C LYS A 64 -15.39 1.10 33.56
N GLN A 65 -16.16 0.17 34.11
CA GLN A 65 -15.76 -0.61 35.29
C GLN A 65 -14.56 -1.53 35.00
N PHE A 66 -14.46 -2.08 33.79
CA PHE A 66 -13.32 -2.91 33.38
C PHE A 66 -12.02 -2.09 33.31
N GLN A 67 -12.04 -0.92 32.66
CA GLN A 67 -10.89 -0.01 32.60
C GLN A 67 -10.47 0.52 33.98
N ALA A 68 -11.41 0.80 34.88
CA ALA A 68 -11.11 1.23 36.25
C ALA A 68 -10.39 0.14 37.08
N ASN A 69 -10.73 -1.13 36.86
CA ASN A 69 -10.11 -2.26 37.55
C ASN A 69 -8.72 -2.63 37.01
N TYR A 70 -8.47 -2.42 35.71
CA TYR A 70 -7.18 -2.74 35.08
C TYR A 70 -6.01 -1.88 35.63
N LYS A 71 -6.28 -0.66 36.11
CA LYS A 71 -5.27 0.22 36.75
C LYS A 71 -4.87 -0.19 38.18
N ARG A 72 -5.37 -1.32 38.72
CA ARG A 72 -5.08 -1.79 40.11
C ARG A 72 -4.68 -3.27 40.23
N LYS A 73 -3.78 -3.72 39.36
CA LYS A 73 -2.82 -4.84 39.51
C LYS A 73 -2.01 -4.84 38.19
N THR A 74 -0.68 -4.77 38.18
CA THR A 74 0.22 -5.71 38.86
C THR A 74 1.58 -5.07 39.14
N ILE A 75 2.05 -5.15 40.39
CA ILE A 75 3.48 -5.06 40.70
C ILE A 75 4.04 -6.46 40.52
N GLY A 76 5.03 -6.64 39.64
CA GLY A 76 5.66 -7.95 39.43
C GLY A 76 6.59 -7.95 38.22
N LEU A 77 7.90 -7.93 38.50
CA LEU A 77 8.93 -8.16 37.49
C LEU A 77 8.69 -9.50 36.77
N ARG A 78 8.66 -9.47 35.44
CA ARG A 78 9.20 -10.56 34.62
C ARG A 78 9.89 -9.98 33.39
N VAL A 79 11.20 -9.84 33.51
CA VAL A 79 12.09 -9.58 32.39
C VAL A 79 12.00 -10.77 31.44
N SER A 80 11.38 -10.57 30.28
CA SER A 80 11.50 -11.47 29.14
C SER A 80 12.72 -11.02 28.34
N VAL A 81 13.76 -11.86 28.33
CA VAL A 81 15.06 -11.54 27.72
C VAL A 81 14.88 -11.23 26.23
N ILE A 82 15.26 -10.01 25.83
CA ILE A 82 15.38 -9.62 24.43
C ILE A 82 16.53 -10.42 23.80
N PRO A 83 16.31 -11.23 22.75
CA PRO A 83 17.41 -11.74 21.94
C PRO A 83 18.07 -10.55 21.22
N PRO A 84 19.37 -10.25 21.40
CA PRO A 84 19.96 -8.97 20.97
C PRO A 84 20.08 -8.74 19.46
N ASP A 85 19.45 -9.55 18.61
CA ASP A 85 19.69 -9.53 17.17
C ASP A 85 18.46 -10.01 16.36
N ILE A 86 17.80 -9.06 15.71
CA ILE A 86 16.70 -9.31 14.76
C ILE A 86 17.21 -10.12 13.54
N SER A 87 18.49 -10.02 13.18
CA SER A 87 19.11 -10.82 12.11
C SER A 87 19.01 -12.31 12.41
N LYS A 88 19.08 -12.71 13.68
CA LYS A 88 18.92 -14.09 14.12
C LYS A 88 17.49 -14.61 13.91
N LYS A 89 16.49 -13.76 14.18
CA LYS A 89 15.07 -14.07 13.94
C LYS A 89 14.75 -14.12 12.44
N ILE A 90 15.40 -13.29 11.63
CA ILE A 90 15.35 -13.34 10.16
C ILE A 90 16.03 -14.62 9.64
N GLN A 91 17.18 -15.02 10.19
CA GLN A 91 17.84 -16.29 9.86
C GLN A 91 17.00 -17.51 10.27
N GLU A 92 16.36 -17.51 11.44
CA GLU A 92 15.44 -18.57 11.85
C GLU A 92 14.23 -18.65 10.90
N MET A 93 13.64 -17.51 10.48
CA MET A 93 12.57 -17.52 9.48
C MET A 93 13.06 -17.93 8.08
N ARG A 94 14.30 -17.63 7.68
CA ARG A 94 14.90 -18.15 6.44
C ARG A 94 15.15 -19.66 6.51
N TYR A 95 15.68 -20.16 7.62
CA TYR A 95 15.91 -21.59 7.86
C TYR A 95 14.61 -22.39 7.81
N ILE A 96 13.57 -21.93 8.51
CA ILE A 96 12.22 -22.51 8.44
C ILE A 96 11.68 -22.49 6.99
N ARG A 97 11.95 -21.43 6.22
CA ARG A 97 11.53 -21.32 4.81
C ARG A 97 12.26 -22.30 3.89
N GLU A 98 13.55 -22.55 4.11
CA GLU A 98 14.34 -23.52 3.34
C GLU A 98 13.96 -24.96 3.69
N GLU A 99 13.70 -25.25 4.96
CA GLU A 99 13.27 -26.57 5.43
C GLU A 99 11.85 -26.91 4.93
N LEU A 100 10.94 -25.92 4.88
CA LEU A 100 9.64 -26.01 4.22
C LEU A 100 9.72 -26.20 2.70
N HIS A 101 10.79 -25.73 2.03
CA HIS A 101 10.93 -25.89 0.59
C HIS A 101 11.48 -27.27 0.18
N ASN A 102 12.18 -27.95 1.10
CA ASN A 102 12.74 -29.29 0.88
C ASN A 102 11.77 -30.44 1.21
N GLN A 103 10.63 -30.18 1.86
CA GLN A 103 9.61 -31.21 2.14
C GLN A 103 8.42 -31.09 1.18
N SER A 104 8.51 -31.80 0.06
CA SER A 104 7.43 -31.95 -0.92
C SER A 104 6.30 -32.83 -0.37
N GLY A 105 5.39 -32.22 0.40
CA GLY A 105 4.08 -32.80 0.73
C GLY A 105 3.72 -32.81 2.22
N LEU A 106 3.47 -31.63 2.79
CA LEU A 106 2.81 -31.51 4.09
C LEU A 106 1.72 -30.42 4.05
N GLN A 107 0.50 -30.77 4.45
CA GLN A 107 -0.54 -29.78 4.74
C GLN A 107 -0.15 -29.00 6.00
N VAL A 108 0.07 -27.69 5.88
CA VAL A 108 0.28 -26.83 7.05
C VAL A 108 -1.06 -26.64 7.76
N THR A 109 -1.29 -27.45 8.78
CA THR A 109 -2.25 -27.11 9.84
C THR A 109 -1.54 -26.13 10.77
N PHE A 110 -2.00 -24.88 10.83
CA PHE A 110 -1.49 -23.94 11.82
C PHE A 110 -1.77 -24.50 13.22
N LEU A 111 -0.71 -24.63 14.03
CA LEU A 111 -0.86 -25.01 15.43
C LEU A 111 -1.57 -23.87 16.17
N ASN A 112 -2.86 -24.06 16.41
CA ASN A 112 -3.65 -23.26 17.32
C ASN A 112 -3.02 -23.30 18.71
N ASN A 113 -2.19 -22.30 19.02
CA ASN A 113 -1.91 -21.97 20.40
C ASN A 113 -3.24 -21.51 21.01
N HIS A 114 -3.73 -22.21 22.04
CA HIS A 114 -5.01 -21.94 22.68
C HIS A 114 -4.99 -20.64 23.53
N GLY A 115 -4.78 -19.50 22.87
CA GLY A 115 -5.44 -18.24 23.22
C GLY A 115 -6.62 -18.10 22.26
N THR A 116 -7.80 -17.77 22.77
CA THR A 116 -9.04 -17.69 21.96
C THR A 116 -8.84 -16.87 20.69
N ASP A 117 -9.31 -17.41 19.56
CA ASP A 117 -9.62 -16.66 18.33
C ASP A 117 -10.76 -15.68 18.65
N GLN A 118 -10.42 -14.64 19.41
CA GLN A 118 -11.31 -13.55 19.76
C GLN A 118 -11.51 -12.75 18.50
N ASP A 119 -12.76 -12.81 18.03
CA ASP A 119 -13.29 -12.21 16.82
C ASP A 119 -12.61 -10.86 16.51
N LEU A 120 -11.85 -10.79 15.41
CA LEU A 120 -11.21 -9.55 14.94
C LEU A 120 -12.25 -8.46 14.55
N SER A 121 -13.54 -8.80 14.60
CA SER A 121 -14.67 -7.86 14.55
C SER A 121 -14.92 -7.10 15.88
N LEU A 122 -14.34 -7.53 17.01
CA LEU A 122 -14.51 -6.90 18.33
C LEU A 122 -13.46 -5.81 18.63
N VAL A 123 -12.37 -5.70 17.85
CA VAL A 123 -11.38 -4.63 18.01
C VAL A 123 -11.94 -3.36 17.34
N VAL A 124 -12.62 -2.53 18.16
CA VAL A 124 -13.29 -1.30 17.69
C VAL A 124 -12.29 -0.18 17.36
N ASP A 125 -11.11 -0.16 17.99
CA ASP A 125 -10.09 0.86 17.76
C ASP A 125 -9.14 0.50 16.59
N PRO A 126 -9.07 1.31 15.52
CA PRO A 126 -8.13 1.11 14.43
C PRO A 126 -6.66 1.07 14.87
N ARG A 127 -6.28 1.83 15.92
CA ARG A 127 -4.89 1.87 16.41
C ARG A 127 -4.49 0.56 17.07
N GLU A 128 -5.31 0.02 17.98
CA GLU A 128 -5.11 -1.33 18.54
C GLU A 128 -5.02 -2.40 17.45
N ARG A 129 -5.85 -2.32 16.39
CA ARG A 129 -5.81 -3.25 15.27
C ARG A 129 -4.50 -3.20 14.49
N VAL A 130 -3.98 -2.01 14.18
CA VAL A 130 -2.67 -1.85 13.51
C VAL A 130 -1.54 -2.39 14.38
N LEU A 131 -1.51 -2.04 15.67
CA LEU A 131 -0.52 -2.54 16.62
C LEU A 131 -0.54 -4.08 16.70
N HIS A 132 -1.73 -4.68 16.81
CA HIS A 132 -1.90 -6.14 16.80
C HIS A 132 -1.37 -6.78 15.49
N MET A 133 -1.66 -6.20 14.32
CA MET A 133 -1.12 -6.67 13.04
C MET A 133 0.40 -6.55 12.96
N CYS A 134 1.00 -5.53 13.58
CA CYS A 134 2.45 -5.37 13.73
C CYS A 134 3.06 -6.25 14.83
N SER A 135 2.27 -7.04 15.57
CA SER A 135 2.70 -7.77 16.79
C SER A 135 3.31 -6.85 17.86
N GLN A 136 2.78 -5.64 17.98
CA GLN A 136 3.17 -4.60 18.93
C GLN A 136 2.04 -4.35 19.94
N VAL A 137 2.41 -3.84 21.13
CA VAL A 137 1.45 -3.32 22.13
C VAL A 137 1.42 -1.80 22.19
N GLU A 138 2.49 -1.17 21.73
CA GLU A 138 2.67 0.28 21.60
C GLU A 138 3.62 0.56 20.41
N PRO A 139 3.58 1.76 19.81
CA PRO A 139 4.49 2.12 18.74
C PRO A 139 5.96 2.05 19.18
N LEU A 140 6.82 1.52 18.31
CA LEU A 140 8.26 1.45 18.55
C LEU A 140 8.98 2.68 17.95
N PRO A 141 10.09 3.15 18.55
CA PRO A 141 10.94 4.16 17.95
C PRO A 141 11.48 3.73 16.58
N LEU A 142 11.63 4.67 15.63
CA LEU A 142 12.19 4.37 14.30
C LEU A 142 13.58 3.71 14.36
N THR A 143 14.37 3.97 15.40
CA THR A 143 15.69 3.36 15.64
C THR A 143 15.65 1.83 15.83
N GLU A 144 14.52 1.27 16.27
CA GLU A 144 14.33 -0.20 16.36
C GLU A 144 14.18 -0.84 14.97
N CYS A 145 13.69 -0.08 13.98
CA CYS A 145 13.57 -0.53 12.59
C CYS A 145 14.81 -0.17 11.75
N PHE A 146 15.41 0.98 12.03
CA PHE A 146 16.60 1.54 11.39
C PHE A 146 17.78 1.56 12.37
N THR A 147 18.27 0.37 12.73
CA THR A 147 19.49 0.22 13.53
C THR A 147 20.72 0.77 12.80
N GLU A 148 21.78 1.13 13.53
CA GLU A 148 23.06 1.58 12.94
C GLU A 148 23.57 0.61 11.85
N SER A 149 23.45 -0.71 12.09
CA SER A 149 23.83 -1.76 11.14
C SER A 149 23.02 -1.74 9.84
N ARG A 150 21.72 -1.41 9.90
CA ARG A 150 20.85 -1.24 8.73
C ARG A 150 21.16 0.07 8.02
N LEU A 151 21.37 1.15 8.76
CA LEU A 151 21.67 2.48 8.21
C LEU A 151 23.03 2.53 7.48
N ALA A 152 24.05 1.81 7.98
CA ALA A 152 25.39 1.74 7.39
C ALA A 152 25.43 1.25 5.92
N CYS A 153 24.37 0.60 5.43
CA CYS A 153 24.22 0.17 4.04
C CYS A 153 22.84 0.53 3.45
N CYS A 154 22.19 1.55 4.00
CA CYS A 154 20.89 2.04 3.55
C CYS A 154 21.03 3.04 2.39
N LYS A 155 20.07 3.05 1.45
CA LYS A 155 19.93 4.07 0.38
C LYS A 155 18.46 4.29 0.05
N LYS A 156 18.02 5.54 -0.16
CA LYS A 156 16.71 5.83 -0.79
C LYS A 156 16.74 5.31 -2.23
N ILE A 157 15.78 4.44 -2.58
CA ILE A 157 15.67 3.82 -3.91
C ILE A 157 14.46 4.31 -4.69
N GLY A 158 13.45 4.85 -4.02
CA GLY A 158 12.26 5.41 -4.63
C GLY A 158 11.41 6.21 -3.64
N GLU A 159 10.30 6.72 -4.14
CA GLU A 159 9.28 7.44 -3.39
C GLU A 159 7.91 7.09 -3.96
N GLY A 160 6.87 7.25 -3.16
CA GLY A 160 5.49 7.13 -3.59
C GLY A 160 4.67 8.29 -3.03
N VAL A 161 3.42 8.38 -3.47
CA VAL A 161 2.48 9.43 -3.03
C VAL A 161 2.46 9.53 -1.50
N TYR A 162 2.35 8.40 -0.79
CA TYR A 162 2.17 8.36 0.67
C TYR A 162 3.45 8.11 1.47
N GLY A 163 4.65 8.21 0.88
CA GLY A 163 5.88 7.98 1.65
C GLY A 163 7.14 7.68 0.85
N GLU A 164 8.17 7.24 1.56
CA GLU A 164 9.54 7.10 1.07
C GLU A 164 9.98 5.64 1.06
N VAL A 165 10.80 5.23 0.08
CA VAL A 165 11.25 3.85 -0.09
C VAL A 165 12.77 3.74 0.00
N PHE A 166 13.24 3.04 1.02
CA PHE A 166 14.66 2.77 1.27
C PHE A 166 15.00 1.31 1.02
N MET A 167 16.24 1.02 0.63
CA MET A 167 16.80 -0.32 0.61
C MET A 167 17.95 -0.39 1.61
N THR A 168 18.03 -1.48 2.38
CA THR A 168 19.22 -1.83 3.18
C THR A 168 19.70 -3.23 2.85
N ARG A 169 20.96 -3.54 3.18
CA ARG A 169 21.60 -4.81 2.87
C ARG A 169 22.68 -5.16 3.90
N PRO A 170 22.81 -6.44 4.32
CA PRO A 170 23.84 -6.83 5.28
C PRO A 170 25.28 -6.70 4.76
N ASN A 171 25.48 -6.77 3.45
CA ASN A 171 26.79 -6.72 2.81
C ASN A 171 26.85 -5.58 1.76
N PRO A 172 27.72 -4.57 1.91
CA PRO A 172 27.84 -3.46 0.95
C PRO A 172 28.27 -3.87 -0.48
N THR A 173 28.73 -5.11 -0.70
CA THR A 173 29.14 -5.62 -2.01
C THR A 173 28.17 -6.63 -2.64
N SER A 174 27.11 -7.04 -1.94
CA SER A 174 26.10 -7.98 -2.43
C SER A 174 24.68 -7.40 -2.31
N LEU A 175 23.74 -7.92 -3.09
CA LEU A 175 22.29 -7.69 -2.89
C LEU A 175 21.60 -8.92 -2.28
N GLU A 176 22.37 -9.97 -1.99
CA GLU A 176 21.92 -11.09 -1.18
C GLU A 176 21.41 -10.58 0.17
N ASP A 177 20.26 -11.11 0.59
CA ASP A 177 19.58 -10.77 1.83
C ASP A 177 19.17 -9.30 2.03
N ALA A 178 19.26 -8.47 1.00
CA ALA A 178 18.78 -7.09 1.00
C ALA A 178 17.25 -7.00 1.21
N THR A 179 16.81 -5.95 1.90
CA THR A 179 15.39 -5.66 2.14
C THR A 179 15.05 -4.22 1.80
N VAL A 180 13.78 -4.00 1.50
CA VAL A 180 13.21 -2.71 1.10
C VAL A 180 12.21 -2.27 2.17
N LEU A 181 12.32 -1.03 2.63
CA LEU A 181 11.57 -0.44 3.72
C LEU A 181 10.75 0.74 3.16
N LYS A 182 9.43 0.57 3.03
CA LYS A 182 8.51 1.68 2.69
C LYS A 182 8.03 2.32 4.00
N ILE A 183 8.37 3.58 4.20
CA ILE A 183 8.00 4.38 5.38
C ILE A 183 6.85 5.31 5.00
N MET A 184 5.74 5.24 5.72
CA MET A 184 4.55 6.05 5.48
C MET A 184 4.10 6.71 6.79
N PRO A 185 3.97 8.05 6.87
CA PRO A 185 3.38 8.70 8.04
C PRO A 185 1.90 8.31 8.17
N ILE A 186 1.45 8.04 9.40
CA ILE A 186 0.05 7.74 9.73
C ILE A 186 -0.39 8.48 10.99
N GLU A 187 -1.68 8.82 11.06
CA GLU A 187 -2.24 9.79 12.00
C GLU A 187 -1.65 11.21 11.86
N GLY A 188 -2.49 12.24 12.05
CA GLY A 188 -2.22 13.56 11.46
C GLY A 188 -2.83 14.76 12.17
N ASP A 189 -2.84 14.74 13.50
CA ASP A 189 -2.87 15.93 14.38
C ASP A 189 -2.01 15.64 15.65
N PHE A 190 -0.95 14.84 15.50
CA PHE A 190 0.05 14.51 16.52
C PHE A 190 1.45 14.50 15.86
N ASP A 191 2.17 15.60 16.02
CA ASP A 191 3.46 15.98 15.42
C ASP A 191 4.59 14.92 15.58
N GLY A 192 5.56 14.74 14.63
CA GLY A 192 6.75 13.87 14.94
C GLY A 192 7.94 13.51 14.02
N LYS A 193 9.16 13.47 14.58
CA LYS A 193 10.42 13.58 13.81
C LYS A 193 10.81 12.39 12.95
N TYR A 194 11.09 12.71 11.69
CA TYR A 194 11.77 11.82 10.76
C TYR A 194 13.23 11.63 11.16
N HIS A 195 13.75 10.42 10.94
CA HIS A 195 15.11 10.06 11.38
C HIS A 195 16.18 10.86 10.60
N GLN A 196 17.15 11.44 11.30
CA GLN A 196 18.13 12.36 10.69
C GLN A 196 18.96 11.71 9.58
N ASP A 197 19.39 10.46 9.75
CA ASP A 197 20.13 9.76 8.70
C ASP A 197 19.26 9.45 7.47
N LEU A 198 17.94 9.28 7.64
CA LEU A 198 17.01 9.12 6.53
C LEU A 198 16.77 10.45 5.79
N LEU A 199 16.83 11.59 6.49
CA LEU A 199 16.84 12.91 5.87
C LEU A 199 18.11 13.10 5.02
N GLN A 200 19.29 12.73 5.53
CA GLN A 200 20.54 12.79 4.75
C GLN A 200 20.50 11.91 3.48
N LEU A 201 19.95 10.69 3.59
CA LEU A 201 19.75 9.81 2.44
C LEU A 201 18.70 10.34 1.44
N TRP A 202 17.69 11.07 1.93
CA TRP A 202 16.72 11.77 1.09
C TRP A 202 17.41 12.92 0.34
N ASP A 203 18.20 13.74 1.03
CA ASP A 203 18.93 14.88 0.47
C ASP A 203 19.90 14.41 -0.64
N GLN A 204 20.70 13.39 -0.37
CA GLN A 204 21.60 12.80 -1.37
C GLN A 204 20.83 12.32 -2.62
N CYS A 205 19.69 11.66 -2.44
CA CYS A 205 18.89 11.19 -3.57
C CYS A 205 18.26 12.36 -4.36
N HIS A 206 17.84 13.42 -3.68
CA HIS A 206 17.31 14.62 -4.30
C HIS A 206 18.39 15.35 -5.12
N GLU A 207 19.62 15.44 -4.64
CA GLU A 207 20.75 15.97 -5.39
C GLU A 207 21.13 15.10 -6.61
N GLU A 208 21.08 13.77 -6.48
CA GLU A 208 21.40 12.83 -7.57
C GLU A 208 20.34 12.78 -8.69
N LYS A 209 19.04 12.89 -8.35
CA LYS A 209 17.92 12.56 -9.27
C LYS A 209 16.76 13.55 -9.28
N GLY A 210 16.68 14.46 -8.32
CA GLY A 210 15.44 15.14 -7.95
C GLY A 210 14.54 14.30 -7.03
N SER A 211 13.52 14.95 -6.48
CA SER A 211 12.41 14.36 -5.71
C SER A 211 11.17 15.17 -6.06
N GLU A 212 10.04 14.52 -6.27
CA GLU A 212 8.74 15.18 -6.40
C GLU A 212 8.02 15.33 -5.06
N ASN A 213 8.40 14.52 -4.06
CA ASN A 213 7.94 14.67 -2.69
C ASN A 213 8.63 15.87 -2.01
N ASP A 214 7.95 16.49 -1.06
CA ASP A 214 8.56 17.47 -0.15
C ASP A 214 9.52 16.77 0.82
N ARG A 215 10.57 17.47 1.27
CA ARG A 215 11.51 16.96 2.27
C ARG A 215 10.75 16.55 3.55
N PRO A 216 10.94 15.35 4.10
CA PRO A 216 10.17 14.88 5.24
C PRO A 216 10.69 15.42 6.59
N ASP A 217 11.11 16.68 6.67
CA ASP A 217 11.66 17.30 7.89
C ASP A 217 10.65 18.10 8.72
N VAL A 218 9.48 18.40 8.14
CA VAL A 218 8.41 19.19 8.77
C VAL A 218 7.63 18.46 9.88
N PHE A 219 7.92 17.19 10.16
CA PHE A 219 7.26 16.44 11.22
C PHE A 219 8.04 16.62 12.57
N PRO A 220 7.47 17.12 13.70
CA PRO A 220 8.23 17.39 14.96
C PRO A 220 7.94 16.48 16.21
N ASP A 221 8.87 15.60 16.61
CA ASP A 221 8.82 14.62 17.77
C ASP A 221 7.98 13.27 17.73
N GLU A 222 6.70 13.13 18.12
CA GLU A 222 5.92 11.86 18.40
C GLU A 222 5.11 11.06 17.30
N GLN A 223 4.86 11.58 16.10
CA GLN A 223 4.32 11.01 14.85
C GLN A 223 4.53 9.51 14.69
N LEU A 224 3.44 8.86 14.30
CA LEU A 224 3.44 7.44 13.97
C LEU A 224 3.78 7.23 12.50
N TYR A 225 4.58 6.20 12.24
CA TYR A 225 4.92 5.74 10.91
C TYR A 225 4.57 4.25 10.81
N ILE A 226 3.99 3.83 9.68
CA ILE A 226 4.04 2.43 9.28
C ILE A 226 5.31 2.23 8.47
N VAL A 227 6.14 1.27 8.90
CA VAL A 227 7.28 0.79 8.10
C VAL A 227 6.97 -0.63 7.64
N LEU A 228 6.89 -0.81 6.31
CA LEU A 228 6.69 -2.13 5.70
C LEU A 228 8.03 -2.64 5.17
N GLU A 229 8.47 -3.80 5.65
CA GLU A 229 9.69 -4.46 5.17
C GLU A 229 9.38 -5.56 4.15
N PHE A 230 9.97 -5.44 2.96
CA PHE A 230 9.84 -6.35 1.83
C PHE A 230 11.20 -6.96 1.48
N GLY A 231 11.21 -8.14 0.86
CA GLY A 231 12.44 -8.67 0.26
C GLY A 231 12.83 -7.85 -0.98
N HIS A 232 14.11 -7.53 -1.12
CA HIS A 232 14.59 -6.83 -2.32
C HIS A 232 14.32 -7.65 -3.59
N CYS A 233 13.77 -7.01 -4.61
CA CYS A 233 13.54 -7.53 -5.95
C CYS A 233 14.17 -6.54 -6.95
N GLU A 234 14.67 -7.03 -8.08
CA GLU A 234 15.67 -6.33 -8.92
C GLU A 234 15.25 -4.93 -9.41
N ASN A 235 14.43 -4.85 -10.46
CA ASN A 235 14.02 -3.58 -11.07
C ASN A 235 12.51 -3.60 -11.33
N ASP A 236 11.90 -2.43 -11.27
CA ASP A 236 10.55 -2.19 -11.78
C ASP A 236 10.47 -2.31 -13.33
N LEU A 237 9.27 -2.42 -13.89
CA LEU A 237 9.06 -2.66 -15.33
C LEU A 237 9.39 -1.44 -16.21
N GLU A 238 9.41 -0.23 -15.65
CA GLU A 238 9.78 1.00 -16.35
C GLU A 238 11.30 1.05 -16.61
N SER A 239 12.10 0.64 -15.61
CA SER A 239 13.56 0.54 -15.72
C SER A 239 14.07 -0.81 -16.26
N TYR A 240 13.23 -1.85 -16.32
CA TYR A 240 13.64 -3.19 -16.77
C TYR A 240 13.92 -3.28 -18.28
N ILE A 241 15.10 -3.81 -18.63
CA ILE A 241 15.51 -4.04 -20.03
C ILE A 241 15.32 -5.52 -20.41
N PHE A 242 14.20 -5.82 -21.07
CA PHE A 242 13.90 -7.14 -21.61
C PHE A 242 14.92 -7.60 -22.65
N ASN A 243 15.10 -8.92 -22.73
CA ASN A 243 15.86 -9.52 -23.82
C ASN A 243 15.04 -9.56 -25.12
N THR A 244 13.80 -10.08 -25.10
CA THR A 244 12.86 -10.14 -26.24
C THR A 244 11.40 -9.95 -25.81
N ALA A 245 10.49 -9.72 -26.76
CA ALA A 245 9.05 -9.60 -26.49
C ALA A 245 8.41 -10.87 -25.90
N ARG A 246 9.03 -12.05 -26.09
CA ARG A 246 8.61 -13.29 -25.41
C ARG A 246 8.74 -13.16 -23.89
N ASP A 247 9.77 -12.48 -23.45
CA ASP A 247 10.13 -12.35 -22.05
C ASP A 247 9.15 -11.34 -21.39
N ALA A 248 8.74 -10.29 -22.11
CA ALA A 248 7.62 -9.41 -21.75
C ALA A 248 6.25 -10.14 -21.72
N LYS A 249 5.89 -10.93 -22.75
CA LYS A 249 4.69 -11.81 -22.76
C LYS A 249 4.68 -12.75 -21.54
N THR A 250 5.85 -13.23 -21.11
CA THR A 250 6.00 -14.10 -19.95
C THR A 250 5.71 -13.37 -18.63
N VAL A 251 6.20 -12.14 -18.47
CA VAL A 251 5.89 -11.27 -17.32
C VAL A 251 4.40 -10.90 -17.32
N PHE A 252 3.86 -10.48 -18.47
CA PHE A 252 2.46 -10.12 -18.63
C PHE A 252 1.51 -11.25 -18.20
N LEU A 253 1.74 -12.48 -18.69
CA LEU A 253 0.90 -13.62 -18.32
C LEU A 253 1.00 -13.95 -16.83
N GLN A 254 2.17 -13.84 -16.20
CA GLN A 254 2.28 -14.03 -14.74
C GLN A 254 1.43 -13.02 -13.97
N ILE A 255 1.36 -11.76 -14.42
CA ILE A 255 0.54 -10.71 -13.81
C ILE A 255 -0.94 -11.02 -14.00
N ALA A 256 -1.37 -11.31 -15.23
CA ALA A 256 -2.77 -11.64 -15.54
C ALA A 256 -3.30 -12.83 -14.74
N TYR A 257 -2.53 -13.92 -14.66
CA TYR A 257 -2.89 -15.08 -13.83
C TYR A 257 -2.86 -14.77 -12.34
N SER A 258 -1.96 -13.92 -11.85
CA SER A 258 -1.95 -13.49 -10.44
C SER A 258 -3.20 -12.68 -10.09
N LEU A 259 -3.62 -11.75 -10.95
CA LEU A 259 -4.85 -10.98 -10.80
C LEU A 259 -6.08 -11.90 -10.85
N ALA A 260 -6.16 -12.82 -11.81
CA ALA A 260 -7.26 -13.78 -11.91
C ALA A 260 -7.42 -14.66 -10.65
N VAL A 261 -6.32 -15.08 -10.02
CA VAL A 261 -6.36 -15.79 -8.73
C VAL A 261 -6.88 -14.85 -7.63
N ALA A 262 -6.40 -13.61 -7.57
CA ALA A 262 -6.81 -12.66 -6.53
C ALA A 262 -8.29 -12.22 -6.67
N GLU A 263 -8.78 -12.01 -7.89
CA GLU A 263 -10.19 -11.78 -8.21
C GLU A 263 -11.09 -12.88 -7.62
N GLN A 264 -10.71 -14.14 -7.78
CA GLN A 264 -11.48 -15.28 -7.26
C GLN A 264 -11.36 -15.49 -5.75
N GLN A 265 -10.18 -15.27 -5.17
CA GLN A 265 -9.94 -15.55 -3.75
C GLN A 265 -10.47 -14.44 -2.82
N CYS A 266 -10.43 -13.19 -3.27
CA CYS A 266 -10.80 -12.04 -2.43
C CYS A 266 -11.40 -10.87 -3.20
N GLU A 267 -12.02 -11.09 -4.37
CA GLU A 267 -12.62 -10.02 -5.19
C GLU A 267 -11.66 -8.84 -5.38
N PHE A 268 -10.41 -9.13 -5.73
CA PHE A 268 -9.31 -8.16 -5.77
C PHE A 268 -9.35 -7.27 -7.00
N GLU A 269 -9.14 -5.98 -6.80
CA GLU A 269 -8.79 -5.01 -7.84
C GLU A 269 -7.52 -4.26 -7.44
N HIS A 270 -6.52 -4.20 -8.32
CA HIS A 270 -5.28 -3.48 -7.99
C HIS A 270 -5.48 -1.96 -7.96
N ARG A 271 -6.23 -1.44 -8.95
CA ARG A 271 -6.57 -0.03 -9.18
C ARG A 271 -5.40 0.95 -9.39
N ASP A 272 -4.16 0.55 -9.13
CA ASP A 272 -2.97 1.37 -9.45
C ASP A 272 -1.81 0.57 -10.06
N LEU A 273 -2.11 -0.28 -11.04
CA LEU A 273 -1.12 -1.23 -11.59
C LEU A 273 -0.29 -0.61 -12.73
N HIS A 274 0.28 0.57 -12.49
CA HIS A 274 1.25 1.15 -13.41
C HIS A 274 2.55 0.32 -13.42
N TRP A 275 3.38 0.50 -14.44
CA TRP A 275 4.59 -0.29 -14.65
C TRP A 275 5.63 -0.18 -13.51
N GLY A 276 5.69 0.95 -12.79
CA GLY A 276 6.49 1.08 -11.57
C GLY A 276 6.08 0.09 -10.46
N ASN A 277 4.83 -0.36 -10.46
CA ASN A 277 4.27 -1.32 -9.49
C ASN A 277 4.41 -2.80 -9.93
N ILE A 278 5.20 -3.05 -10.98
CA ILE A 278 5.59 -4.40 -11.43
C ILE A 278 7.09 -4.57 -11.25
N LEU A 279 7.52 -5.36 -10.28
CA LEU A 279 8.93 -5.74 -10.15
C LEU A 279 9.24 -7.01 -10.96
N VAL A 280 10.32 -6.99 -11.73
CA VAL A 280 10.80 -8.12 -12.53
C VAL A 280 12.16 -8.57 -11.99
N ALA A 281 12.28 -9.86 -11.66
CA ALA A 281 13.51 -10.45 -11.13
C ALA A 281 13.84 -11.81 -11.78
N SER A 282 15.12 -12.21 -11.70
CA SER A 282 15.60 -13.50 -12.16
C SER A 282 15.10 -14.65 -11.26
N THR A 283 14.79 -15.82 -11.83
CA THR A 283 14.37 -17.01 -11.08
C THR A 283 14.98 -18.31 -11.63
N ARG A 284 15.31 -19.23 -10.72
CA ARG A 284 15.73 -20.61 -11.06
C ARG A 284 14.55 -21.55 -11.29
N GLN A 285 13.34 -21.19 -10.84
CA GLN A 285 12.15 -22.01 -11.08
C GLN A 285 11.78 -21.92 -12.57
N SER A 286 11.68 -23.06 -13.25
CA SER A 286 11.44 -23.11 -14.71
C SER A 286 9.97 -22.89 -15.10
N LYS A 287 9.06 -23.07 -14.14
CA LYS A 287 7.61 -22.91 -14.29
C LYS A 287 6.99 -22.38 -13.00
N PHE A 288 5.89 -21.65 -13.11
CA PHE A 288 4.97 -21.34 -12.01
C PHE A 288 3.59 -21.94 -12.31
N SER A 289 2.82 -22.27 -11.28
CA SER A 289 1.46 -22.82 -11.41
C SER A 289 0.46 -21.92 -10.69
N PHE A 290 -0.67 -21.66 -11.34
CA PHE A 290 -1.75 -20.80 -10.87
C PHE A 290 -3.03 -21.61 -10.84
N LYS A 291 -3.78 -21.57 -9.74
CA LYS A 291 -5.06 -22.26 -9.63
C LYS A 291 -6.20 -21.28 -9.86
N VAL A 292 -6.86 -21.39 -11.01
CA VAL A 292 -8.00 -20.55 -11.39
C VAL A 292 -9.21 -21.46 -11.52
N ASP A 293 -10.28 -21.15 -10.80
CA ASP A 293 -11.39 -22.05 -10.47
C ASP A 293 -10.90 -23.39 -9.89
N SER A 294 -11.24 -24.49 -10.57
CA SER A 294 -10.83 -25.86 -10.22
C SER A 294 -9.58 -26.31 -10.98
N GLU A 295 -9.14 -25.55 -11.98
CA GLU A 295 -8.08 -25.92 -12.91
C GLU A 295 -6.71 -25.34 -12.49
N THR A 296 -5.63 -25.99 -12.94
CA THR A 296 -4.25 -25.57 -12.65
C THR A 296 -3.50 -25.24 -13.92
N TYR A 297 -3.20 -23.97 -14.11
CA TYR A 297 -2.51 -23.43 -15.28
C TYR A 297 -1.02 -23.25 -14.99
N THR A 298 -0.16 -23.80 -15.86
CA THR A 298 1.29 -23.78 -15.65
C THR A 298 2.00 -22.93 -16.70
N LEU A 299 2.59 -21.81 -16.29
CA LEU A 299 3.39 -20.93 -17.15
C LEU A 299 4.88 -21.29 -17.09
N LYS A 300 5.59 -21.21 -18.21
CA LYS A 300 7.06 -21.22 -18.24
C LYS A 300 7.57 -19.84 -17.82
N THR A 301 8.54 -19.78 -16.91
CA THR A 301 9.10 -18.51 -16.41
C THR A 301 10.08 -17.85 -17.38
N HIS A 302 10.69 -18.65 -18.26
CA HIS A 302 11.86 -18.23 -19.06
C HIS A 302 13.00 -17.61 -18.23
N GLY A 303 13.08 -17.96 -16.93
CA GLY A 303 14.03 -17.39 -15.99
C GLY A 303 13.58 -16.08 -15.34
N LEU A 304 12.34 -15.62 -15.55
CA LEU A 304 11.80 -14.37 -15.01
C LEU A 304 10.62 -14.59 -14.05
N LYS A 305 10.58 -13.77 -13.00
CA LYS A 305 9.50 -13.66 -12.03
C LYS A 305 8.97 -12.23 -12.02
N ALA A 306 7.66 -12.07 -12.22
CA ALA A 306 6.93 -10.84 -11.95
C ALA A 306 6.48 -10.81 -10.47
N THR A 307 6.48 -9.63 -9.85
CA THR A 307 5.89 -9.39 -8.52
C THR A 307 5.11 -8.09 -8.57
N VAL A 308 3.81 -8.15 -8.28
CA VAL A 308 2.94 -6.97 -8.16
C VAL A 308 3.14 -6.36 -6.78
N ILE A 309 3.25 -5.03 -6.70
CA ILE A 309 3.45 -4.25 -5.47
C ILE A 309 2.53 -3.03 -5.41
N ASP A 310 2.55 -2.35 -4.27
CA ASP A 310 1.82 -1.10 -3.97
C ASP A 310 0.29 -1.16 -4.09
N PHE A 311 -0.32 -1.73 -3.04
CA PHE A 311 -1.77 -1.91 -2.95
C PHE A 311 -2.52 -0.68 -2.43
N THR A 312 -1.94 0.53 -2.52
CA THR A 312 -2.45 1.72 -1.81
C THR A 312 -3.83 2.19 -2.30
N LEU A 313 -4.16 1.98 -3.57
CA LEU A 313 -5.50 2.28 -4.14
C LEU A 313 -6.38 1.03 -4.30
N SER A 314 -5.87 -0.15 -3.95
CA SER A 314 -6.52 -1.44 -4.22
C SER A 314 -7.83 -1.65 -3.45
N ARG A 315 -8.60 -2.64 -3.88
CA ARG A 315 -9.81 -3.13 -3.21
C ARG A 315 -9.79 -4.63 -3.10
N LEU A 316 -10.26 -5.16 -1.97
CA LEU A 316 -10.46 -6.59 -1.73
C LEU A 316 -11.57 -6.82 -0.72
N LYS A 317 -12.06 -8.05 -0.66
CA LYS A 317 -13.02 -8.54 0.32
C LYS A 317 -12.38 -9.59 1.21
N THR A 318 -12.55 -9.41 2.51
CA THR A 318 -12.19 -10.38 3.54
C THR A 318 -13.43 -11.14 4.00
N LYS A 319 -13.25 -12.12 4.91
CA LYS A 319 -14.38 -12.78 5.61
C LYS A 319 -15.27 -11.83 6.41
N HIS A 320 -14.81 -10.61 6.73
CA HIS A 320 -15.48 -9.69 7.65
C HIS A 320 -15.95 -8.38 6.99
N CYS A 321 -15.19 -7.83 6.05
CA CYS A 321 -15.48 -6.56 5.41
C CYS A 321 -14.80 -6.43 4.03
N VAL A 322 -15.27 -5.46 3.23
CA VAL A 322 -14.52 -4.92 2.10
C VAL A 322 -13.46 -3.97 2.64
N VAL A 323 -12.25 -4.05 2.09
CA VAL A 323 -11.12 -3.15 2.37
C VAL A 323 -10.78 -2.49 1.04
N TYR A 324 -10.89 -1.16 0.99
CA TYR A 324 -10.67 -0.37 -0.21
C TYR A 324 -10.23 1.05 0.12
N ASN A 325 -9.58 1.70 -0.84
CA ASN A 325 -9.39 3.15 -0.81
C ASN A 325 -10.56 3.82 -1.57
N ASN A 326 -11.15 4.87 -1.01
CA ASN A 326 -12.26 5.59 -1.64
C ASN A 326 -11.74 6.76 -2.48
N LEU A 327 -11.40 6.48 -3.74
CA LEU A 327 -10.85 7.45 -4.69
C LEU A 327 -11.84 8.58 -5.04
N ALA A 328 -13.13 8.48 -4.71
CA ALA A 328 -14.08 9.58 -4.87
C ALA A 328 -13.70 10.81 -4.02
N LEU A 329 -12.90 10.61 -2.97
CA LEU A 329 -12.40 11.66 -2.07
C LEU A 329 -11.19 12.42 -2.66
N ASP A 330 -10.61 11.95 -3.76
CA ASP A 330 -9.54 12.64 -4.48
C ASP A 330 -9.94 12.97 -5.94
N PRO A 331 -10.57 14.13 -6.18
CA PRO A 331 -10.87 14.59 -7.53
C PRO A 331 -9.63 14.81 -8.41
N SER A 332 -8.45 15.06 -7.82
CA SER A 332 -7.25 15.48 -8.57
C SER A 332 -6.69 14.33 -9.42
N LEU A 333 -6.76 13.10 -8.91
CA LEU A 333 -6.39 11.85 -9.58
C LEU A 333 -7.01 11.71 -10.98
N PHE A 334 -8.21 12.24 -11.19
CA PHE A 334 -8.95 12.15 -12.47
C PHE A 334 -8.66 13.31 -13.44
N THR A 335 -7.99 14.37 -12.96
CA THR A 335 -7.69 15.58 -13.74
C THR A 335 -6.26 15.62 -14.30
N ALA A 336 -5.42 14.66 -13.94
CA ALA A 336 -4.05 14.56 -14.45
C ALA A 336 -4.01 14.16 -15.95
N GLU A 337 -2.96 14.60 -16.64
CA GLU A 337 -2.73 14.41 -18.07
C GLU A 337 -1.24 14.11 -18.34
N GLY A 338 -0.93 13.63 -19.55
CA GLY A 338 0.44 13.38 -20.01
C GLY A 338 0.79 11.91 -20.23
N ASP A 339 0.12 10.99 -19.52
CA ASP A 339 0.29 9.54 -19.66
C ASP A 339 -1.06 8.81 -19.81
N TYR A 340 -1.06 7.63 -20.45
CA TYR A 340 -2.21 6.75 -20.53
C TYR A 340 -2.68 6.25 -19.14
N GLN A 341 -1.78 6.21 -18.16
CA GLN A 341 -2.09 5.92 -16.75
C GLN A 341 -3.26 6.77 -16.23
N PHE A 342 -3.28 8.08 -16.51
CA PHE A 342 -4.33 8.97 -16.01
C PHE A 342 -5.68 8.74 -16.69
N GLU A 343 -5.66 8.23 -17.92
CA GLU A 343 -6.88 7.79 -18.61
C GLU A 343 -7.44 6.50 -17.99
N ILE A 344 -6.60 5.61 -17.46
CA ILE A 344 -7.08 4.44 -16.70
C ILE A 344 -7.88 4.87 -15.48
N TYR A 345 -7.44 5.86 -14.68
CA TYR A 345 -8.23 6.36 -13.54
C TYR A 345 -9.62 6.87 -13.97
N ARG A 346 -9.70 7.60 -15.09
CA ARG A 346 -10.97 8.08 -15.64
C ARG A 346 -11.86 6.93 -16.13
N GLN A 347 -11.28 5.92 -16.77
CA GLN A 347 -12.02 4.75 -17.25
C GLN A 347 -12.51 3.86 -16.11
N MET A 348 -11.72 3.67 -15.05
CA MET A 348 -12.17 3.00 -13.83
C MET A 348 -13.33 3.74 -13.17
N LYS A 349 -13.20 5.06 -12.97
CA LYS A 349 -14.27 5.92 -12.42
C LYS A 349 -15.57 5.86 -13.22
N LYS A 350 -15.46 5.73 -14.55
CA LYS A 350 -16.62 5.54 -15.43
C LYS A 350 -17.21 4.14 -15.29
N ALA A 351 -16.37 3.11 -15.20
CA ALA A 351 -16.79 1.71 -15.14
C ALA A 351 -17.45 1.31 -13.80
N ASN A 352 -17.04 1.93 -12.69
CA ASN A 352 -17.63 1.72 -11.37
C ASN A 352 -18.61 2.83 -10.95
N GLU A 353 -18.96 3.75 -11.85
CA GLU A 353 -19.84 4.90 -11.57
C GLU A 353 -19.39 5.78 -10.38
N ASN A 354 -18.09 5.76 -10.07
CA ASN A 354 -17.44 6.39 -8.91
C ASN A 354 -17.77 5.72 -7.54
N GLU A 355 -18.34 4.51 -7.54
CA GLU A 355 -18.62 3.68 -6.35
C GLU A 355 -17.47 2.72 -6.06
N TRP A 356 -16.50 3.16 -5.26
CA TRP A 356 -15.23 2.45 -5.07
C TRP A 356 -15.29 1.25 -4.10
N GLU A 357 -16.38 1.02 -3.37
CA GLU A 357 -16.53 -0.19 -2.54
C GLU A 357 -16.89 -1.44 -3.39
N THR A 358 -17.66 -1.21 -4.44
CA THR A 358 -18.14 -2.22 -5.38
C THR A 358 -16.98 -2.98 -6.01
N PHE A 359 -17.17 -4.30 -6.22
CA PHE A 359 -16.23 -5.10 -6.98
C PHE A 359 -16.46 -4.90 -8.48
N THR A 360 -15.50 -4.30 -9.16
CA THR A 360 -15.54 -4.03 -10.60
C THR A 360 -14.26 -4.59 -11.24
N PRO A 361 -14.14 -5.92 -11.46
CA PRO A 361 -12.89 -6.54 -11.92
C PRO A 361 -12.41 -6.06 -13.29
N TYR A 362 -13.29 -5.41 -14.07
CA TYR A 362 -12.91 -4.72 -15.30
C TYR A 362 -11.80 -3.67 -15.08
N THR A 363 -11.64 -3.11 -13.86
CA THR A 363 -10.51 -2.24 -13.54
C THR A 363 -9.15 -2.94 -13.72
N ASN A 364 -9.04 -4.24 -13.42
CA ASN A 364 -7.84 -5.02 -13.69
C ASN A 364 -7.60 -5.21 -15.20
N VAL A 365 -8.66 -5.35 -16.01
CA VAL A 365 -8.58 -5.44 -17.48
C VAL A 365 -8.03 -4.14 -18.07
N LEU A 366 -8.51 -2.99 -17.61
CA LEU A 366 -7.99 -1.67 -18.01
C LEU A 366 -6.48 -1.54 -17.73
N TRP A 367 -6.03 -1.99 -16.56
CA TRP A 367 -4.61 -2.00 -16.22
C TRP A 367 -3.78 -3.02 -17.01
N LEU A 368 -4.32 -4.22 -17.30
CA LEU A 368 -3.66 -5.17 -18.19
C LEU A 368 -3.50 -4.60 -19.61
N HIS A 369 -4.49 -3.86 -20.11
CA HIS A 369 -4.39 -3.15 -21.38
C HIS A 369 -3.32 -2.03 -21.36
N TYR A 370 -3.23 -1.27 -20.26
CA TYR A 370 -2.15 -0.31 -20.03
C TYR A 370 -0.76 -0.97 -20.04
N LEU A 371 -0.58 -2.09 -19.33
CA LEU A 371 0.69 -2.80 -19.31
C LEU A 371 1.08 -3.33 -20.71
N LEU A 372 0.12 -3.80 -21.50
CA LEU A 372 0.35 -4.20 -22.89
C LEU A 372 0.74 -3.02 -23.78
N ASP A 373 0.16 -1.84 -23.56
CA ASP A 373 0.58 -0.60 -24.23
C ASP A 373 2.04 -0.29 -23.94
N LYS A 374 2.40 -0.12 -22.65
CA LYS A 374 3.79 0.16 -22.22
C LYS A 374 4.79 -0.87 -22.73
N MET A 375 4.45 -2.16 -22.70
CA MET A 375 5.30 -3.23 -23.25
C MET A 375 5.50 -3.14 -24.77
N LEU A 376 4.59 -2.49 -25.51
CA LEU A 376 4.67 -2.30 -26.96
C LEU A 376 5.32 -0.96 -27.36
N THR A 377 5.14 0.10 -26.57
CA THR A 377 5.54 1.48 -26.88
C THR A 377 6.88 1.88 -26.25
N GLU A 378 7.12 1.50 -25.00
CA GLU A 378 8.11 2.19 -24.16
C GLU A 378 9.12 1.25 -23.46
N CYS A 379 8.75 -0.01 -23.16
CA CYS A 379 9.71 -0.96 -22.57
C CYS A 379 10.91 -1.24 -23.50
N TYR A 380 12.11 -1.35 -22.92
CA TYR A 380 13.36 -1.54 -23.65
C TYR A 380 13.65 -3.00 -23.99
N TYR A 381 14.14 -3.26 -25.21
CA TYR A 381 14.43 -4.62 -25.72
C TYR A 381 15.83 -4.76 -26.33
N LYS A 382 16.68 -5.62 -25.75
CA LYS A 382 18.05 -5.88 -26.24
C LYS A 382 18.08 -6.48 -27.64
N ASN A 383 17.21 -7.47 -27.91
CA ASN A 383 17.19 -8.24 -29.16
C ASN A 383 15.93 -7.98 -30.01
N SER A 384 15.56 -6.70 -30.17
CA SER A 384 14.38 -6.23 -30.91
C SER A 384 14.34 -6.66 -32.40
N LYS A 385 15.50 -6.89 -33.02
CA LYS A 385 15.60 -7.34 -34.43
C LYS A 385 15.46 -8.86 -34.61
N SER A 386 15.30 -9.63 -33.53
CA SER A 386 15.21 -11.10 -33.60
C SER A 386 13.83 -11.56 -34.06
N LYS A 387 13.76 -12.66 -34.85
CA LYS A 387 12.48 -13.28 -35.26
C LYS A 387 11.58 -13.63 -34.07
N ILE A 388 12.18 -14.02 -32.94
CA ILE A 388 11.48 -14.32 -31.69
C ILE A 388 10.82 -13.04 -31.13
N HIS A 389 11.53 -11.92 -31.08
CA HIS A 389 10.93 -10.64 -30.68
C HIS A 389 9.80 -10.25 -31.65
N THR A 390 10.01 -10.28 -32.96
CA THR A 390 8.96 -9.90 -33.93
C THR A 390 7.68 -10.72 -33.77
N LYS A 391 7.79 -12.05 -33.60
CA LYS A 391 6.64 -12.95 -33.38
C LYS A 391 5.88 -12.57 -32.10
N HIS A 392 6.56 -12.53 -30.96
CA HIS A 392 5.90 -12.27 -29.67
C HIS A 392 5.46 -10.81 -29.49
N ARG A 393 6.04 -9.86 -30.24
CA ARG A 393 5.53 -8.48 -30.28
C ARG A 393 4.21 -8.39 -31.04
N ALA A 394 4.02 -9.19 -32.10
CA ALA A 394 2.73 -9.31 -32.77
C ALA A 394 1.68 -9.96 -31.85
N GLU A 395 2.06 -11.00 -31.09
CA GLU A 395 1.20 -11.62 -30.08
C GLU A 395 0.80 -10.65 -28.96
N LEU A 396 1.73 -9.81 -28.48
CA LEU A 396 1.41 -8.73 -27.51
C LEU A 396 0.47 -7.67 -28.11
N ALA A 397 0.62 -7.34 -29.38
CA ALA A 397 -0.28 -6.41 -30.07
C ALA A 397 -1.70 -7.00 -30.21
N GLN A 398 -1.81 -8.27 -30.61
CA GLN A 398 -3.08 -9.00 -30.65
C GLN A 398 -3.72 -9.05 -29.26
N LEU A 399 -2.95 -9.38 -28.21
CA LEU A 399 -3.40 -9.34 -26.82
C LEU A 399 -3.95 -7.96 -26.42
N LYS A 400 -3.32 -6.87 -26.89
CA LYS A 400 -3.80 -5.51 -26.61
C LYS A 400 -5.15 -5.24 -27.30
N GLU A 401 -5.27 -5.58 -28.58
CA GLU A 401 -6.50 -5.39 -29.36
C GLU A 401 -7.71 -6.11 -28.76
N MET A 402 -7.52 -7.33 -28.22
CA MET A 402 -8.57 -8.14 -27.59
C MET A 402 -8.83 -7.81 -26.11
N MET A 403 -7.87 -7.23 -25.38
CA MET A 403 -7.94 -7.10 -23.90
C MET A 403 -9.22 -6.42 -23.40
N LEU A 404 -9.62 -5.30 -24.02
CA LEU A 404 -10.79 -4.54 -23.60
C LEU A 404 -12.15 -5.23 -23.88
N GLY A 405 -12.13 -6.38 -24.56
CA GLY A 405 -13.30 -7.25 -24.76
C GLY A 405 -13.58 -8.19 -23.59
N TYR A 406 -12.69 -8.31 -22.60
CA TYR A 406 -12.89 -9.14 -21.41
C TYR A 406 -13.51 -8.37 -20.24
N GLU A 407 -14.19 -9.10 -19.36
CA GLU A 407 -14.90 -8.54 -18.20
C GLU A 407 -14.04 -8.50 -16.92
N SER A 408 -13.01 -9.35 -16.86
CA SER A 408 -12.12 -9.55 -15.70
C SER A 408 -10.81 -10.21 -16.12
N ALA A 409 -9.79 -10.20 -15.26
CA ALA A 409 -8.57 -10.98 -15.49
C ALA A 409 -8.87 -12.49 -15.50
N THR A 410 -9.80 -12.96 -14.67
CA THR A 410 -10.35 -14.34 -14.71
C THR A 410 -10.94 -14.66 -16.08
N HIS A 411 -11.82 -13.83 -16.64
CA HIS A 411 -12.41 -14.06 -17.96
C HIS A 411 -11.31 -14.12 -19.04
N PHE A 412 -10.34 -13.21 -18.99
CA PHE A 412 -9.20 -13.24 -19.91
C PHE A 412 -8.41 -14.56 -19.83
N VAL A 413 -7.98 -15.00 -18.64
CA VAL A 413 -7.12 -16.19 -18.51
C VAL A 413 -7.83 -17.52 -18.77
N LEU A 414 -9.16 -17.55 -18.63
CA LEU A 414 -10.01 -18.70 -18.97
C LEU A 414 -10.45 -18.70 -20.44
N SER A 415 -10.15 -17.65 -21.21
CA SER A 415 -10.54 -17.57 -22.61
C SER A 415 -9.80 -18.63 -23.45
N ARG A 416 -10.53 -19.31 -24.34
CA ARG A 416 -9.93 -20.23 -25.31
C ARG A 416 -9.03 -19.51 -26.31
N GLU A 417 -9.19 -18.20 -26.46
CA GLU A 417 -8.40 -17.38 -27.38
C GLU A 417 -6.91 -17.39 -27.01
N LEU A 418 -6.57 -17.50 -25.72
CA LEU A 418 -5.19 -17.71 -25.26
C LEU A 418 -4.54 -19.00 -25.77
N GLU A 419 -5.31 -20.06 -26.05
CA GLU A 419 -4.79 -21.30 -26.64
C GLU A 419 -4.37 -21.11 -28.11
N TYR A 420 -4.89 -20.08 -28.78
CA TYR A 420 -4.64 -19.78 -30.18
C TYR A 420 -3.57 -18.68 -30.40
N ILE A 421 -3.02 -18.08 -29.33
CA ILE A 421 -1.92 -17.11 -29.42
C ILE A 421 -0.58 -17.88 -29.48
N PRO A 422 0.09 -17.97 -30.64
CA PRO A 422 1.06 -19.05 -30.93
C PRO A 422 2.35 -19.09 -30.10
#